data_AF-A0A4R1F6M2-F1
#
_entry.id   AF-A0A4R1F6M2-F1
#
_cell.length_a   1.000
_cell.length_b   1.000
_cell.length_c   1.000
_cell.angle_alpha   90.00
_cell.angle_beta   90.00
_cell.angle_gamma   90.00
#
_symmetry.space_group_name_H-M   'P 1'
#
loop_
_entity.id
_entity.type
_entity.pdbx_description
1 polymer ?
#
loop_
_entity_poly.entity_id
_entity_poly.type
_entity_poly.pdbx_seq_one_letter_code
_entity_poly.pdbx_strand_id
1 'polypeptide(L)'
;MNIPQAWSRDIWRRAAAPTIPAVDVVDGHMVSEATEHHADFVGQDRWVVDYLPGRHLTHEQARAAMQIAVAPEKPEVERCSAVLGLTAAEALGYMAMPLVGA
;
A
#
# COMPACT_ATOMS: atom_id res chain seq x y z
N MET A 1 -21.30 -20.27 -13.66
CA MET A 1 -21.02 -18.81 -13.67
C MET A 1 -22.35 -18.10 -13.80
N ASN A 2 -22.77 -17.32 -12.80
CA ASN A 2 -24.09 -16.69 -12.77
C ASN A 2 -23.92 -15.20 -13.11
N ILE A 3 -24.36 -14.78 -14.30
CA ILE A 3 -24.19 -13.41 -14.79
C ILE A 3 -25.47 -12.62 -14.46
N PRO A 4 -25.39 -11.51 -13.71
CA PRO A 4 -26.57 -10.75 -13.32
C PRO A 4 -27.25 -10.09 -14.53
N GLN A 5 -28.60 -10.11 -14.53
CA GLN A 5 -29.47 -9.54 -15.56
C GLN A 5 -29.56 -8.00 -15.51
N ALA A 6 -29.16 -7.38 -14.39
CA ALA A 6 -29.12 -5.93 -14.23
C ALA A 6 -27.86 -5.51 -13.49
N TRP A 7 -27.13 -4.55 -14.05
CA TRP A 7 -25.88 -4.05 -13.50
C TRP A 7 -26.14 -2.80 -12.66
N SER A 8 -26.14 -2.95 -11.32
CA SER A 8 -26.22 -1.83 -10.40
C SER A 8 -24.86 -1.15 -10.23
N ARG A 9 -24.83 0.10 -9.74
CA ARG A 9 -23.59 0.85 -9.47
C ARG A 9 -22.66 0.12 -8.49
N ASP A 10 -23.23 -0.62 -7.55
CA ASP A 10 -22.48 -1.42 -6.58
C ASP A 10 -21.90 -2.70 -7.19
N ILE A 11 -22.61 -3.31 -8.16
CA ILE A 11 -22.08 -4.43 -8.95
C ILE A 11 -20.95 -3.93 -9.86
N TRP A 12 -21.08 -2.76 -10.47
CA TRP A 12 -19.98 -2.13 -11.21
C TRP A 12 -18.79 -1.85 -10.31
N ARG A 13 -18.96 -1.31 -9.09
CA ARG A 13 -17.84 -1.11 -8.15
C ARG A 13 -17.13 -2.40 -7.76
N ARG A 14 -17.86 -3.51 -7.61
CA ARG A 14 -17.28 -4.84 -7.30
C ARG A 14 -16.67 -5.53 -8.52
N ALA A 15 -17.19 -5.30 -9.72
CA ALA A 15 -16.79 -5.99 -10.94
C ALA A 15 -15.75 -5.23 -11.79
N ALA A 16 -15.65 -3.90 -11.65
CA ALA A 16 -14.90 -3.05 -12.59
C ALA A 16 -13.40 -2.89 -12.32
N ALA A 17 -12.85 -3.42 -11.23
CA ALA A 17 -11.40 -3.54 -11.09
C ALA A 17 -11.05 -4.48 -9.94
N PRO A 18 -9.96 -5.24 -10.02
CA PRO A 18 -9.22 -5.58 -8.81
C PRO A 18 -8.65 -4.27 -8.27
N THR A 19 -9.49 -3.46 -7.61
CA THR A 19 -9.08 -2.18 -7.04
C THR A 19 -8.12 -2.53 -5.91
N ILE A 20 -6.86 -2.10 -6.01
CA ILE A 20 -5.95 -2.10 -4.87
C ILE A 20 -6.71 -1.43 -3.72
N PRO A 21 -6.91 -2.11 -2.57
CA PRO A 21 -7.66 -1.53 -1.45
C PRO A 21 -7.18 -0.11 -1.11
N ALA A 22 -8.10 0.73 -0.63
CA ALA A 22 -7.80 2.13 -0.40
C ALA A 22 -6.71 2.30 0.67
N VAL A 23 -5.84 3.29 0.44
CA VAL A 23 -4.91 3.81 1.44
C VAL A 23 -5.41 5.19 1.83
N ASP A 24 -5.82 5.32 3.08
CA ASP A 24 -6.39 6.53 3.66
C ASP A 24 -5.36 7.24 4.53
N VAL A 25 -5.46 8.56 4.59
CA VAL A 25 -4.60 9.42 5.43
C VAL A 25 -5.48 10.03 6.51
N VAL A 26 -5.25 9.67 7.77
CA VAL A 26 -6.04 10.13 8.92
C VAL A 26 -5.08 10.55 10.04
N ASP A 27 -5.20 11.80 10.49
CA ASP A 27 -4.43 12.36 11.62
C ASP A 27 -2.91 12.13 11.57
N GLY A 28 -2.32 12.15 10.37
CA GLY A 28 -0.88 11.95 10.18
C GLY A 28 -0.46 10.48 10.02
N HIS A 29 -1.42 9.56 9.87
CA HIS A 29 -1.18 8.15 9.62
C HIS A 29 -1.73 7.76 8.24
N MET A 30 -0.94 7.04 7.43
CA MET A 30 -1.46 6.32 6.26
C MET A 30 -1.77 4.89 6.66
N VAL A 31 -3.02 4.49 6.50
CA VAL A 31 -3.53 3.17 6.91
C VAL A 31 -4.40 2.56 5.83
N SER A 32 -4.61 1.26 5.91
CA SER A 32 -5.57 0.53 5.09
C SER A 32 -6.10 -0.67 5.87
N GLU A 33 -7.36 -1.03 5.65
CA GLU A 33 -7.93 -2.24 6.25
C GLU A 33 -7.34 -3.55 5.67
N ALA A 34 -6.59 -3.46 4.58
CA ALA A 34 -6.04 -4.61 3.87
C ALA A 34 -4.63 -5.04 4.33
N THR A 35 -4.01 -4.29 5.24
CA THR A 35 -2.66 -4.59 5.75
C THR A 35 -2.50 -4.10 7.19
N GLU A 36 -1.62 -4.72 7.95
CA GLU A 36 -1.24 -4.27 9.30
C GLU A 36 -0.16 -3.17 9.28
N HIS A 37 0.49 -2.99 8.13
CA HIS A 37 1.48 -1.95 7.93
C HIS A 37 0.87 -0.56 7.91
N HIS A 38 1.66 0.44 8.30
CA HIS A 38 1.25 1.83 8.34
C HIS A 38 2.41 2.76 8.02
N ALA A 39 2.07 4.00 7.66
CA ALA A 39 3.05 5.06 7.52
C ALA A 39 2.72 6.22 8.46
N ASP A 40 3.72 6.74 9.17
CA ASP A 40 3.57 7.84 10.11
C ASP A 40 4.25 9.10 9.60
N PHE A 41 3.55 10.23 9.69
CA PHE A 41 4.10 11.54 9.41
C PHE A 41 5.05 11.97 10.53
N VAL A 42 6.29 12.30 10.17
CA VAL A 42 7.35 12.69 11.13
C VAL A 42 7.75 14.16 11.01
N GLY A 43 6.95 14.97 10.29
CA GLY A 43 7.23 16.38 10.04
C GLY A 43 7.98 16.64 8.73
N GLN A 44 8.05 17.90 8.31
CA GLN A 44 8.79 18.35 7.12
C GLN A 44 8.42 17.63 5.82
N ASP A 45 7.14 17.30 5.62
CA ASP A 45 6.66 16.50 4.48
C ASP A 45 7.30 15.11 4.38
N ARG A 46 7.78 14.56 5.51
CA ARG A 46 8.39 13.24 5.61
C ARG A 46 7.51 12.25 6.34
N TRP A 47 7.63 11.01 5.90
CA TRP A 47 6.91 9.86 6.41
C TRP A 47 7.88 8.72 6.70
N VAL A 48 7.58 7.90 7.69
CA VAL A 48 8.25 6.60 7.92
C VAL A 48 7.23 5.50 7.68
N VAL A 49 7.68 4.34 7.22
CA VAL A 49 6.84 3.14 7.06
C VAL A 49 7.46 2.06 7.92
N ASP A 50 6.64 1.40 8.72
CA ASP A 50 7.07 0.42 9.74
C ASP A 50 8.02 -0.65 9.19
N TYR A 51 7.75 -1.18 8.00
CA TYR A 51 8.57 -2.22 7.36
C TYR A 51 9.76 -1.68 6.54
N LEU A 52 9.94 -0.36 6.44
CA LEU A 52 11.09 0.28 5.76
C LEU A 52 11.93 1.12 6.73
N PRO A 53 12.61 0.47 7.69
CA PRO A 53 13.33 1.15 8.76
C PRO A 53 14.46 2.03 8.21
N GLY A 54 14.71 3.16 8.89
CA GLY A 54 15.79 4.09 8.55
C GLY A 54 15.55 4.93 7.30
N ARG A 55 14.37 4.82 6.66
CA ARG A 55 13.99 5.66 5.52
C ARG A 55 13.01 6.73 5.96
N HIS A 56 13.35 7.98 5.67
CA HIS A 56 12.35 9.04 5.55
C HIS A 56 11.88 9.06 4.10
N LEU A 57 10.58 9.12 3.87
CA LEU A 57 9.95 9.05 2.57
C LEU A 57 9.16 10.34 2.30
N THR A 58 9.03 10.72 1.03
CA THR A 58 8.01 11.70 0.64
C THR A 58 6.61 11.10 0.81
N HIS A 59 5.59 11.94 0.79
CA HIS A 59 4.20 11.46 0.79
C HIS A 59 3.91 10.45 -0.35
N GLU A 60 4.41 10.72 -1.57
CA GLU A 60 4.27 9.83 -2.71
C GLU A 60 4.94 8.48 -2.48
N GLN A 61 6.17 8.49 -1.94
CA GLN A 61 6.91 7.28 -1.62
C GLN A 61 6.23 6.46 -0.52
N ALA A 62 5.75 7.11 0.55
CA ALA A 62 5.00 6.43 1.60
C ALA A 62 3.70 5.81 1.06
N ARG A 63 2.98 6.53 0.19
CA ARG A 63 1.78 5.98 -0.46
C ARG A 63 2.11 4.78 -1.36
N ALA A 64 3.23 4.83 -2.08
CA ALA A 64 3.70 3.70 -2.90
C ALA A 64 4.06 2.48 -2.04
N ALA A 65 4.74 2.69 -0.91
CA ALA A 65 5.03 1.63 0.06
C ALA A 65 3.73 1.00 0.60
N MET A 66 2.77 1.83 1.04
CA MET A 66 1.46 1.34 1.50
C MET A 66 0.71 0.56 0.42
N GLN A 67 0.78 0.96 -0.84
CA GLN A 67 0.17 0.21 -1.96
C GLN A 67 0.80 -1.17 -2.18
N ILE A 68 2.12 -1.30 -1.95
CA ILE A 68 2.80 -2.61 -1.97
C ILE A 68 2.28 -3.48 -0.83
N ALA A 69 2.23 -2.94 0.39
CA ALA A 69 1.78 -3.67 1.57
C ALA A 69 0.31 -4.12 1.49
N VAL A 70 -0.53 -3.30 0.85
CA VAL A 70 -1.96 -3.57 0.67
C VAL A 70 -2.25 -4.68 -0.34
N ALA A 71 -1.42 -4.81 -1.39
CA ALA A 71 -1.67 -5.76 -2.46
C ALA A 71 -0.34 -6.30 -3.06
N PRO A 72 0.45 -7.05 -2.27
CA PRO A 72 1.81 -7.47 -2.65
C PRO A 72 1.88 -8.42 -3.84
N GLU A 73 0.76 -9.04 -4.22
CA GLU A 73 0.65 -9.95 -5.35
C GLU A 73 0.30 -9.25 -6.68
N LYS A 74 0.07 -7.93 -6.65
CA LYS A 74 -0.37 -7.16 -7.81
C LYS A 74 0.79 -6.71 -8.69
N PRO A 75 0.60 -6.61 -10.02
CA PRO A 75 1.66 -6.18 -10.94
C PRO A 75 2.14 -4.73 -10.67
N GLU A 76 1.30 -3.90 -10.06
CA GLU A 76 1.64 -2.52 -9.68
C GLU A 76 2.79 -2.43 -8.67
N VAL A 77 3.11 -3.52 -7.96
CA VAL A 77 4.22 -3.60 -7.01
C VAL A 77 5.55 -3.21 -7.66
N GLU A 78 5.78 -3.60 -8.92
CA GLU A 78 7.03 -3.27 -9.62
C GLU A 78 7.19 -1.75 -9.79
N ARG A 79 6.13 -1.07 -10.25
CA ARG A 79 6.11 0.39 -10.40
C ARG A 79 6.23 1.09 -9.04
N CYS A 80 5.51 0.63 -8.02
CA CYS A 80 5.57 1.22 -6.69
C CYS A 80 6.95 1.05 -6.05
N SER A 81 7.60 -0.10 -6.27
CA SER A 81 8.96 -0.36 -5.78
C SER A 81 9.98 0.56 -6.44
N ALA A 82 9.83 0.84 -7.74
CA ALA A 82 10.68 1.77 -8.45
C ALA A 82 10.61 3.20 -7.87
N VAL A 83 9.45 3.65 -7.40
CA VAL A 83 9.29 4.96 -6.71
C VAL A 83 10.11 5.02 -5.41
N LEU A 84 10.32 3.88 -4.76
CA LEU A 84 11.15 3.73 -3.57
C LEU A 84 12.65 3.55 -3.88
N GLY A 85 13.03 3.46 -5.16
CA GLY A 85 14.38 3.08 -5.58
C GLY A 85 14.73 1.64 -5.18
N LEU A 86 13.74 0.75 -5.18
CA LEU A 86 13.87 -0.67 -4.86
C LEU A 86 13.39 -1.52 -6.05
N THR A 87 13.86 -2.76 -6.09
CA THR A 87 13.24 -3.82 -6.87
C THR A 87 12.00 -4.35 -6.16
N ALA A 88 11.07 -4.98 -6.91
CA ALA A 88 9.91 -5.65 -6.32
C ALA A 88 10.32 -6.71 -5.28
N ALA A 89 11.38 -7.47 -5.56
CA ALA A 89 11.88 -8.50 -4.65
C ALA A 89 12.40 -7.92 -3.34
N GLU A 90 13.13 -6.80 -3.36
CA GLU A 90 13.60 -6.12 -2.15
C GLU A 90 12.43 -5.57 -1.33
N ALA A 91 11.46 -4.90 -1.98
CA ALA A 91 10.32 -4.32 -1.29
C ALA A 91 9.48 -5.40 -0.57
N LEU A 92 9.21 -6.51 -1.25
CA LEU A 92 8.52 -7.67 -0.67
C LEU A 92 9.35 -8.34 0.43
N GLY A 93 10.68 -8.40 0.24
CA GLY A 93 11.61 -8.92 1.24
C GLY A 93 11.56 -8.12 2.54
N TYR A 94 11.57 -6.79 2.48
CA TYR A 94 11.43 -5.93 3.66
C TYR A 94 10.09 -6.12 4.36
N MET A 95 8.99 -6.18 3.61
CA MET A 95 7.64 -6.36 4.15
C MET A 95 7.48 -7.71 4.88
N ALA A 96 8.11 -8.77 4.38
CA ALA A 96 8.05 -10.09 4.99
C ALA A 96 8.94 -10.24 6.24
N MET A 97 9.80 -9.26 6.56
CA MET A 97 10.64 -9.32 7.75
C MET A 97 9.80 -9.04 9.01
N PRO A 98 9.96 -9.83 10.08
CA PRO A 98 9.33 -9.53 11.36
C PRO A 98 9.77 -8.14 11.84
N LEU A 99 8.82 -7.28 12.19
CA LEU A 99 9.11 -6.00 12.84
C LEU A 99 9.90 -6.27 14.12
N VAL A 100 11.19 -5.93 14.15
CA VAL A 100 12.03 -6.07 15.33
C VAL A 100 11.72 -4.90 16.27
N GLY A 101 10.76 -5.08 17.17
CA GLY A 101 10.48 -4.12 18.24
C GLY A 101 9.02 -4.12 18.70
N ALA A 102 8.71 -4.97 19.67
CA ALA A 102 7.60 -4.80 20.60
C ALA A 102 8.16 -4.64 22.02
#